data_AF-A0A3D4AYZ9-F1
#
_entry.id   AF-A0A3D4AYZ9-F1
#
_cell.length_a   1.000
_cell.length_b   1.000
_cell.length_c   1.000
_cell.angle_alpha   90.00
_cell.angle_beta   90.00
_cell.angle_gamma   90.00
#
_symmetry.space_group_name_H-M   'P 1'
#
loop_
_entity.id
_entity.type
_entity.pdbx_description
1 polymer ?
#
loop_
_entity_poly.entity_id
_entity_poly.type
_entity_poly.pdbx_seq_one_letter_code
_entity_poly.pdbx_strand_id
1 'polypeptide(L)' 'EALQHFIRVVEQNREYDDEGARRACIAIFKTLGESHEITRQYRRPFSNALYS' A
#
# COMPACT_ATOMS: atom_id res chain seq x y z
N GLU A 1 0.68 2.15 -11.60
CA GLU A 1 1.70 1.09 -11.76
C GLU A 1 2.49 0.78 -10.48
N ALA A 2 3.44 1.61 -10.01
CA ALA A 2 4.31 1.22 -8.87
C ALA A 2 3.57 0.87 -7.55
N LEU A 3 2.59 1.67 -7.15
CA LEU A 3 1.83 1.43 -5.91
C LEU A 3 1.03 0.12 -5.94
N GLN A 4 0.55 -0.28 -7.12
CA GLN A 4 -0.16 -1.54 -7.30
C GLN A 4 0.77 -2.74 -7.11
N HIS A 5 2.03 -2.64 -7.56
CA HIS A 5 3.03 -3.68 -7.32
C HIS A 5 3.37 -3.80 -5.83
N PHE A 6 3.52 -2.70 -5.11
CA PHE A 6 3.72 -2.75 -3.66
C PHE A 6 2.55 -3.42 -2.95
N ILE A 7 1.30 -3.12 -3.34
CA ILE A 7 0.12 -3.76 -2.75
C ILE A 7 0.10 -5.28 -3.01
N ARG A 8 0.47 -5.74 -4.22
CA ARG A 8 0.59 -7.17 -4.52
C ARG A 8 1.66 -7.87 -3.69
N VAL A 9 2.80 -7.21 -3.45
CA VAL A 9 3.85 -7.75 -2.57
C VAL A 9 3.31 -7.89 -1.15
N VAL A 10 2.58 -6.88 -0.65
CA VAL A 10 1.94 -6.95 0.67
C VAL A 10 0.93 -8.11 0.75
N GLU A 11 0.12 -8.32 -0.29
CA GLU A 11 -0.85 -9.42 -0.34
C GLU A 11 -0.19 -10.81 -0.32
N GLN A 12 0.95 -10.96 -1.00
CA GLN A 12 1.63 -12.25 -1.13
C GLN A 12 2.60 -12.56 0.01
N ASN A 13 3.30 -11.56 0.53
CA ASN A 13 4.28 -11.72 1.59
C ASN A 13 4.47 -10.41 2.35
N ARG A 14 3.72 -10.26 3.45
CA ARG A 14 3.68 -9.06 4.28
C ARG A 14 5.00 -8.73 4.97
N GLU A 15 5.79 -9.77 5.27
CA GLU A 15 7.09 -9.66 5.95
C GLU A 15 8.25 -9.49 4.97
N TYR A 16 7.99 -9.56 3.66
CA TYR A 16 9.01 -9.39 2.65
C TYR A 16 9.70 -8.04 2.79
N ASP A 17 11.04 -8.07 2.85
CA ASP A 17 11.91 -6.89 3.00
C ASP A 17 11.58 -6.04 4.24
N ASP A 18 11.41 -6.66 5.41
CA ASP A 18 11.14 -5.96 6.69
C ASP A 18 9.91 -5.03 6.59
N GLU A 19 8.82 -5.56 6.05
CA GLU A 19 7.60 -4.79 5.74
C GLU A 19 7.84 -3.59 4.80
N GLY A 20 8.90 -3.60 3.99
CA GLY A 20 9.32 -2.48 3.13
C GLY A 20 8.20 -1.99 2.21
N ALA A 21 7.49 -2.91 1.55
CA ALA A 21 6.36 -2.59 0.69
C ALA A 21 5.19 -1.92 1.47
N ARG A 22 4.93 -2.39 2.70
CA ARG A 22 3.90 -1.81 3.57
C ARG A 22 4.28 -0.41 4.03
N ARG A 23 5.53 -0.22 4.48
CA ARG A 23 6.05 1.08 4.90
C ARG A 23 6.02 2.09 3.75
N ALA A 24 6.39 1.68 2.54
CA ALA A 24 6.33 2.51 1.34
C ALA A 24 4.89 2.98 1.04
N CYS A 25 3.91 2.07 1.05
CA CYS A 25 2.50 2.43 0.86
C CYS A 25 2.01 3.45 1.91
N ILE A 26 2.34 3.22 3.20
CA ILE A 26 1.96 4.13 4.28
C ILE A 26 2.60 5.52 4.10
N ALA A 27 3.89 5.57 3.75
CA ALA A 27 4.61 6.82 3.50
C ALA A 27 3.98 7.59 2.33
N ILE A 28 3.69 6.91 1.21
CA ILE A 28 3.06 7.49 0.03
C ILE A 28 1.69 8.09 0.39
N PHE A 29 0.84 7.34 1.11
CA PHE A 29 -0.48 7.85 1.52
C PHE A 29 -0.38 9.05 2.46
N LYS A 30 0.59 9.04 3.38
CA LYS A 30 0.83 10.18 4.29
C LYS A 30 1.30 11.42 3.53
N THR A 31 2.17 11.24 2.54
CA THR A 31 2.70 12.34 1.71
C THR A 31 1.62 12.95 0.82
N LEU A 32 0.77 12.12 0.20
CA LEU A 32 -0.29 12.60 -0.68
C LEU A 32 -1.48 13.17 0.09
N GLY A 33 -1.72 12.68 1.31
CA GLY A 33 -2.87 13.06 2.13
C GLY A 33 -4.13 12.25 1.79
N GLU A 34 -5.10 12.30 2.68
CA GLU A 34 -6.29 11.43 2.63
C GLU A 34 -7.27 11.79 1.50
N SER A 35 -7.32 13.07 1.12
CA SER A 35 -8.20 13.58 0.06
C SER A 35 -7.61 13.43 -1.35
N HIS A 36 -6.37 12.94 -1.48
CA HIS A 36 -5.74 12.75 -2.78
C HIS A 36 -6.37 11.58 -3.54
N GLU A 37 -6.56 11.75 -4.84
CA GLU A 37 -7.24 10.75 -5.69
C GLU A 37 -6.55 9.39 -5.64
N ILE A 38 -5.22 9.36 -5.77
CA ILE A 38 -4.41 8.14 -5.63
C ILE A 38 -4.59 7.48 -4.27
N THR A 39 -4.61 8.24 -3.17
CA THR A 39 -4.85 7.68 -1.83
C THR A 39 -6.23 7.02 -1.78
N ARG A 40 -7.28 7.71 -2.23
CA ARG A 40 -8.65 7.12 -2.24
C ARG A 40 -8.76 5.87 -3.11
N GLN A 41 -8.13 5.87 -4.28
CA GLN A 41 -8.15 4.75 -5.22
C GLN A 41 -7.48 3.50 -4.65
N TYR A 42 -6.33 3.67 -3.98
CA TYR A 42 -5.50 2.54 -3.56
C TYR A 42 -5.63 2.16 -2.08
N ARG A 43 -6.30 2.97 -1.25
CA ARG A 43 -6.49 2.67 0.18
C ARG A 43 -7.34 1.42 0.42
N ARG A 44 -8.40 1.19 -0.36
CA ARG A 44 -9.23 -0.02 -0.24
C ARG A 44 -8.48 -1.30 -0.65
N PRO A 45 -7.82 -1.36 -1.83
CA PRO A 45 -6.98 -2.50 -2.19
C PRO A 45 -5.86 -2.78 -1.17
N PHE A 46 -5.19 -1.72 -0.67
CA PHE A 46 -4.16 -1.87 0.35
C PHE A 46 -4.71 -2.45 1.66
N SER A 47 -5.86 -1.96 2.14
CA SER A 47 -6.50 -2.52 3.33
C SER A 47 -6.87 -3.99 3.14
N ASN A 48 -7.41 -4.37 1.97
CA ASN A 48 -7.72 -5.77 1.68
C ASN A 48 -6.47 -6.66 1.74
N ALA A 49 -5.36 -6.23 1.14
CA ALA A 49 -4.08 -6.95 1.18
C ALA A 49 -3.49 -7.09 2.61
N LEU A 50 -3.92 -6.26 3.57
CA LEU A 50 -3.53 -6.36 4.98
C LEU A 50 -4.41 -7.31 5.80
N TYR A 51 -5.54 -7.78 5.26
CA TYR A 51 -6.47 -8.65 5.98
C TYR A 51 -6.81 -9.94 5.22
N SER A 52 -6.30 -10.11 4.00
CA SER A 52 -6.18 -11.39 3.28
C SER A 52 -5.11 -12.26 3.94
#